data_AF-A0A377CWW9-F1
#
_entry.id   AF-A0A377CWW9-F1
#
_cell.length_a   1.000
_cell.length_b   1.000
_cell.length_c   1.000
_cell.angle_alpha   90.00
_cell.angle_beta   90.00
_cell.angle_gamma   90.00
#
_symmetry.space_group_name_H-M   'P 1'
#
loop_
_entity.id
_entity.type
_entity.pdbx_description
1 polymer ?
#
loop_
_entity_poly.entity_id
_entity_poly.type
_entity_poly.pdbx_seq_one_letter_code
_entity_poly.pdbx_strand_id
1 'polypeptide(L)'
;MVEATQQSLAALSWLQQQGCKQIYFKYCSTFDSTAKGNIGPVTDALMDALDTPFTVFSPALPVNGRTVYQGYLFVMNQLLAESGMRHHPVNPMTDSYLPRLVEAQSTGRCGVVSAHVFEQGVDAVRQELARLQQEGYRYAVL
;
A
#
# COMPACT_ATOMS: atom_id res chain seq x y z
N MET A 1 8.46 -13.67 -6.34
CA MET A 1 9.32 -12.53 -5.95
C MET A 1 10.04 -11.97 -7.18
N VAL A 2 11.15 -12.56 -7.62
CA VAL A 2 11.97 -12.06 -8.75
C VAL A 2 11.13 -11.85 -10.02
N GLU A 3 10.28 -12.81 -10.37
CA GLU A 3 9.42 -12.72 -11.56
C GLU A 3 8.44 -11.54 -11.53
N ALA A 4 7.72 -11.33 -10.42
CA ALA A 4 6.74 -10.25 -10.29
C ALA A 4 7.40 -8.86 -10.40
N THR A 5 8.57 -8.69 -9.77
CA THR A 5 9.37 -7.48 -9.88
C THR A 5 9.86 -7.25 -11.31
N GLN A 6 10.41 -8.27 -11.97
CA GLN A 6 10.89 -8.17 -13.35
C GLN A 6 9.78 -7.79 -14.33
N GLN A 7 8.62 -8.43 -14.23
CA GLN A 7 7.46 -8.12 -15.07
C GLN A 7 6.96 -6.69 -14.84
N SER A 8 6.92 -6.26 -13.57
CA SER A 8 6.51 -4.89 -13.22
C SER A 8 7.48 -3.83 -13.73
N LEU A 9 8.79 -4.09 -13.67
CA LEU A 9 9.82 -3.19 -14.21
C LEU A 9 9.79 -3.15 -15.75
N ALA A 10 9.51 -4.27 -16.41
CA ALA A 10 9.32 -4.29 -17.86
C ALA A 10 8.10 -3.44 -18.28
N ALA A 11 6.98 -3.57 -17.55
CA ALA A 11 5.79 -2.73 -17.76
C ALA A 11 6.07 -1.25 -17.50
N LEU A 12 6.81 -0.93 -16.43
CA LEU A 12 7.24 0.43 -16.12
C LEU A 12 8.06 1.05 -17.26
N SER A 13 9.07 0.33 -17.76
CA SER A 13 9.91 0.79 -18.87
C SER A 13 9.08 1.09 -20.13
N TRP A 14 8.12 0.21 -20.45
CA TRP A 14 7.18 0.46 -21.55
C TRP A 14 6.33 1.72 -21.34
N LEU A 15 5.78 1.91 -20.13
CA LEU A 15 4.97 3.10 -19.78
C LEU A 15 5.79 4.39 -19.85
N GLN A 16 7.05 4.37 -19.41
CA GLN A 16 7.95 5.52 -19.53
C GLN A 16 8.21 5.89 -21.00
N GLN A 17 8.38 4.90 -21.87
CA GLN A 17 8.52 5.12 -23.31
C GLN A 17 7.25 5.71 -23.95
N GLN A 18 6.07 5.46 -23.37
CA GLN A 18 4.81 6.10 -23.79
C GLN A 18 4.63 7.52 -23.23
N GLY A 19 5.57 8.02 -22.42
CA GLY A 19 5.50 9.35 -21.81
C GLY A 19 4.56 9.45 -20.60
N CYS A 20 4.25 8.32 -19.94
CA CYS A 20 3.45 8.34 -18.71
C CYS A 20 4.16 9.14 -17.60
N LYS A 21 3.45 10.12 -17.02
CA LYS A 21 3.96 11.00 -15.96
C LYS A 21 3.68 10.49 -14.54
N GLN A 22 2.75 9.56 -14.41
CA GLN A 22 2.32 8.97 -13.14
C GLN A 22 2.16 7.47 -13.33
N ILE A 23 2.63 6.71 -12.35
CA ILE A 23 2.55 5.26 -12.32
C ILE A 23 1.65 4.87 -11.15
N TYR A 24 0.68 4.01 -11.41
CA TYR A 24 -0.22 3.47 -10.40
C TYR A 24 -0.05 1.96 -10.30
N PHE A 25 0.50 1.48 -9.18
CA PHE A 25 0.61 0.06 -8.92
C PHE A 25 -0.70 -0.46 -8.30
N LYS A 26 -1.49 -1.17 -9.10
CA LYS A 26 -2.77 -1.76 -8.67
C LYS A 26 -2.58 -3.14 -8.05
N TYR A 27 -3.08 -3.31 -6.83
CA TYR A 27 -3.20 -4.59 -6.11
C TYR A 27 -4.62 -4.76 -5.56
N CYS A 28 -4.95 -5.93 -4.99
CA CYS A 28 -6.30 -6.23 -4.50
C CYS A 28 -6.68 -5.37 -3.27
N SER A 29 -7.96 -5.01 -3.14
CA SER A 29 -8.48 -4.17 -2.04
C SER A 29 -8.43 -4.85 -0.67
N THR A 30 -8.20 -6.16 -0.62
CA THR A 30 -7.99 -6.93 0.61
C THR A 30 -6.52 -7.15 0.96
N PHE A 31 -5.62 -6.45 0.26
CA PHE A 31 -4.17 -6.47 0.48
C PHE A 31 -3.53 -7.87 0.37
N ASP A 32 -4.16 -8.71 -0.46
CA ASP A 32 -3.81 -10.07 -0.84
C ASP A 32 -2.31 -10.30 -1.06
N SER A 33 -1.61 -10.71 0.00
CA SER A 33 -0.16 -10.91 -0.01
C SER A 33 0.28 -11.81 1.15
N THR A 34 1.56 -12.17 1.15
CA THR A 34 2.22 -12.80 2.29
C THR A 34 3.41 -11.95 2.71
N ALA A 35 4.12 -12.32 3.79
CA ALA A 35 5.42 -11.70 4.11
C ALA A 35 6.44 -11.83 2.96
N LYS A 36 6.25 -12.79 2.04
CA LYS A 36 7.05 -12.92 0.82
C LYS A 36 6.51 -12.08 -0.35
N GLY A 37 5.63 -11.12 -0.12
CA GLY A 37 5.14 -10.23 -1.17
C GLY A 37 3.86 -10.71 -1.88
N ASN A 38 3.55 -10.16 -3.06
CA ASN A 38 4.43 -9.35 -3.93
C ASN A 38 4.25 -7.82 -3.81
N ILE A 39 3.37 -7.31 -2.94
CA ILE A 39 3.03 -5.87 -2.91
C ILE A 39 4.26 -5.01 -2.53
N GLY A 40 4.90 -5.30 -1.40
CA GLY A 40 6.10 -4.58 -0.96
C GLY A 40 7.27 -4.66 -1.95
N PRO A 41 7.68 -5.87 -2.39
CA PRO A 41 8.85 -6.03 -3.26
C PRO A 41 8.68 -5.40 -4.64
N VAL A 42 7.46 -5.38 -5.18
CA VAL A 42 7.16 -4.65 -6.42
C VAL A 42 7.15 -3.14 -6.16
N THR A 43 6.58 -2.69 -5.04
CA THR A 43 6.58 -1.27 -4.67
C THR A 43 8.00 -0.74 -4.54
N ASP A 44 8.88 -1.43 -3.81
CA ASP A 44 10.28 -1.04 -3.61
C ASP A 44 11.03 -0.95 -4.94
N ALA A 45 10.90 -1.95 -5.80
CA ALA A 45 11.57 -1.95 -7.09
C ALA A 45 11.06 -0.84 -8.02
N LEU A 46 9.75 -0.57 -8.04
CA LEU A 46 9.18 0.54 -8.81
C LEU A 46 9.66 1.89 -8.25
N MET A 47 9.73 2.04 -6.92
CA MET A 47 10.24 3.26 -6.29
C MET A 47 11.70 3.50 -6.63
N ASP A 48 12.54 2.46 -6.55
CA ASP A 48 13.97 2.53 -6.89
C ASP A 48 14.17 2.91 -8.36
N ALA A 49 13.40 2.31 -9.28
CA ALA A 49 13.48 2.61 -10.72
C ALA A 49 12.95 4.01 -11.09
N LEU A 50 12.07 4.58 -10.27
CA LEU A 50 11.51 5.92 -10.44
C LEU A 50 12.29 7.00 -9.66
N ASP A 51 13.29 6.61 -8.87
CA ASP A 51 14.01 7.50 -7.95
C ASP A 51 13.06 8.30 -7.04
N THR A 52 12.00 7.64 -6.54
CA THR A 52 11.06 8.26 -5.60
C THR A 52 11.26 7.73 -4.18
N PRO A 53 11.46 8.62 -3.18
CA PRO A 53 11.74 8.19 -1.81
C PRO A 53 10.48 7.81 -1.02
N PHE A 54 9.28 8.14 -1.51
CA PHE A 54 8.03 8.02 -0.76
C PHE A 54 6.83 7.67 -1.64
N THR A 55 5.90 6.86 -1.14
CA THR A 55 4.63 6.55 -1.82
C THR A 55 3.52 6.22 -0.82
N VAL A 56 2.31 5.99 -1.32
CA VAL A 56 1.12 5.69 -0.50
C VAL A 56 0.50 4.34 -0.83
N PHE A 57 -0.11 3.72 0.19
CA PHE A 57 -1.00 2.56 0.06
C PHE A 57 -2.43 2.97 0.40
N SER A 58 -3.38 2.75 -0.52
CA SER A 58 -4.80 3.06 -0.28
C SER A 58 -5.69 1.95 -0.87
N PRO A 59 -5.85 0.83 -0.15
CA PRO A 59 -6.66 -0.30 -0.62
C PRO A 59 -8.17 -0.07 -0.47
N ALA A 60 -8.58 1.02 0.19
CA ALA A 60 -9.97 1.29 0.52
C ALA A 60 -10.83 1.47 -0.75
N LEU A 61 -12.02 0.88 -0.73
CA LEU A 61 -13.07 1.09 -1.71
C LEU A 61 -14.41 1.00 -0.98
N PRO A 62 -14.86 2.09 -0.31
CA PRO A 62 -15.97 2.04 0.64
C PRO A 62 -17.28 1.53 0.05
N VAL A 63 -17.58 1.83 -1.22
CA VAL A 63 -18.76 1.33 -1.93
C VAL A 63 -18.82 -0.21 -1.98
N ASN A 64 -17.68 -0.88 -1.91
CA ASN A 64 -17.56 -2.34 -1.87
C ASN A 64 -17.23 -2.86 -0.46
N GLY A 65 -17.44 -2.05 0.58
CA GLY A 65 -17.21 -2.42 1.98
C GLY A 65 -15.74 -2.63 2.34
N ARG A 66 -14.80 -1.96 1.67
CA ARG A 66 -13.39 -1.93 2.09
C ARG A 66 -13.08 -0.55 2.64
N THR A 67 -12.85 -0.46 3.94
CA THR A 67 -12.53 0.80 4.61
C THR A 67 -11.24 0.65 5.40
N VAL A 68 -10.51 1.75 5.56
CA VAL A 68 -9.32 1.81 6.41
C VAL A 68 -9.58 2.83 7.50
N TYR A 69 -9.31 2.45 8.75
CA TYR A 69 -9.42 3.34 9.89
C TYR A 69 -8.22 3.14 10.80
N GLN A 70 -7.47 4.21 11.08
CA GLN A 70 -6.22 4.16 11.86
C GLN A 70 -5.23 3.11 11.34
N GLY A 71 -5.17 2.91 10.02
CA GLY A 71 -4.31 1.91 9.37
C GLY A 71 -4.83 0.46 9.43
N TYR A 72 -5.95 0.20 10.10
CA TYR A 72 -6.60 -1.11 10.09
C TYR A 72 -7.55 -1.23 8.90
N LEU A 73 -7.41 -2.31 8.12
CA LEU A 73 -8.30 -2.63 7.02
C LEU A 73 -9.51 -3.44 7.51
N PHE A 74 -10.69 -2.97 7.14
CA PHE A 74 -11.96 -3.61 7.39
C PHE A 74 -12.55 -4.18 6.09
N VAL A 75 -13.16 -5.35 6.21
CA VAL A 75 -13.97 -5.97 5.17
C VAL A 75 -15.40 -6.06 5.70
N MET A 76 -16.30 -5.31 5.07
CA MET A 76 -17.64 -5.04 5.58
C MET A 76 -17.55 -4.46 7.01
N ASN A 77 -18.10 -5.17 8.00
CA ASN A 77 -18.13 -4.77 9.41
C ASN A 77 -17.08 -5.49 10.27
N GLN A 78 -16.13 -6.22 9.66
CA GLN A 78 -15.12 -7.00 10.37
C GLN A 78 -13.72 -6.52 10.02
N LEU A 79 -12.77 -6.73 10.94
CA LEU A 79 -11.35 -6.62 10.63
C LEU A 79 -10.97 -7.63 9.53
N LEU A 80 -9.99 -7.29 8.68
CA LEU A 80 -9.51 -8.18 7.61
C LEU A 80 -9.24 -9.61 8.12
N ALA A 81 -8.56 -9.74 9.25
CA ALA A 81 -8.16 -11.00 9.86
C ALA A 81 -9.28 -11.79 10.55
N GLU A 82 -10.46 -11.19 10.64
CA GLU A 82 -11.69 -11.78 11.17
C GLU A 82 -12.72 -12.05 10.05
N SER A 83 -12.46 -11.56 8.84
CA SER A 83 -13.27 -11.81 7.66
C SER A 83 -12.95 -13.17 7.03
N GLY A 84 -13.66 -13.51 5.94
CA GLY A 84 -13.34 -14.69 5.12
C GLY A 84 -11.89 -14.72 4.59
N MET A 85 -11.22 -13.56 4.51
CA MET A 85 -9.81 -13.49 4.08
C MET A 85 -8.85 -14.20 5.03
N ARG A 86 -9.24 -14.43 6.30
CA ARG A 86 -8.45 -15.21 7.28
C ARG A 86 -8.09 -16.60 6.76
N HIS A 87 -8.98 -17.22 6.00
CA HIS A 87 -8.85 -18.57 5.49
C HIS A 87 -8.68 -18.61 3.96
N HIS A 88 -8.27 -17.48 3.35
CA HIS A 88 -8.07 -17.43 1.91
C HIS A 88 -7.06 -18.51 1.46
N PRO A 89 -7.35 -19.30 0.40
CA PRO A 89 -6.59 -20.52 0.08
C PRO A 89 -5.14 -20.28 -0.32
N VAL A 90 -4.79 -19.07 -0.76
CA VAL A 90 -3.46 -18.74 -1.29
C VAL A 90 -2.67 -17.80 -0.36
N ASN A 91 -3.35 -16.83 0.23
CA ASN A 91 -2.77 -15.74 1.00
C ASN A 91 -3.71 -15.41 2.17
N PRO A 92 -3.78 -16.30 3.18
CA PRO A 92 -4.60 -16.08 4.36
C PRO A 92 -4.14 -14.82 5.09
N MET A 93 -5.06 -13.89 5.30
CA MET A 93 -4.78 -12.60 5.94
C MET A 93 -5.06 -12.72 7.43
N THR A 94 -4.03 -12.84 8.27
CA THR A 94 -4.17 -13.07 9.73
C THR A 94 -3.85 -11.86 10.59
N ASP A 95 -3.49 -10.73 9.97
CA ASP A 95 -3.36 -9.41 10.57
C ASP A 95 -4.19 -8.41 9.76
N SER A 96 -4.66 -7.34 10.39
CA SER A 96 -5.49 -6.31 9.77
C SER A 96 -4.82 -4.95 9.71
N TYR A 97 -3.68 -4.77 10.40
CA TYR A 97 -2.97 -3.50 10.41
C TYR A 97 -2.04 -3.41 9.20
N LEU A 98 -2.39 -2.55 8.25
CA LEU A 98 -1.70 -2.42 6.96
C LEU A 98 -0.22 -2.07 7.11
N PRO A 99 0.23 -1.18 8.03
CA PRO A 99 1.65 -0.92 8.19
C PRO A 99 2.47 -2.17 8.53
N ARG A 100 1.98 -3.05 9.41
CA ARG A 100 2.64 -4.33 9.69
C ARG A 100 2.67 -5.25 8.47
N LEU A 101 1.58 -5.31 7.71
CA LEU A 101 1.53 -6.10 6.47
C LEU A 101 2.48 -5.57 5.39
N VAL A 102 2.65 -4.24 5.29
CA VAL A 102 3.61 -3.58 4.38
C VAL A 102 5.04 -3.87 4.84
N GLU A 103 5.37 -3.58 6.10
CA GLU A 103 6.72 -3.74 6.65
C GLU A 103 7.19 -5.20 6.62
N ALA A 104 6.28 -6.17 6.80
CA ALA A 104 6.62 -7.59 6.72
C ALA A 104 7.11 -8.06 5.35
N GLN A 105 6.88 -7.27 4.29
CA GLN A 105 7.22 -7.63 2.91
C GLN A 105 8.04 -6.54 2.18
N SER A 106 8.44 -5.47 2.86
CA SER A 106 9.13 -4.32 2.27
C SER A 106 10.37 -3.95 3.07
N THR A 107 11.18 -3.04 2.54
CA THR A 107 12.46 -2.64 3.17
C THR A 107 12.35 -1.42 4.08
N GLY A 108 11.30 -0.60 3.94
CA GLY A 108 11.12 0.64 4.70
C GLY A 108 10.05 0.57 5.80
N ARG A 109 9.91 1.67 6.54
CA ARG A 109 8.85 1.87 7.54
C ARG A 109 7.59 2.44 6.91
N CYS A 110 6.43 2.05 7.44
CA CYS A 110 5.12 2.48 6.95
C CYS A 110 4.35 3.30 8.00
N GLY A 111 4.01 4.54 7.66
CA GLY A 111 3.20 5.43 8.49
C GLY A 111 1.70 5.30 8.18
N VAL A 112 0.89 6.11 8.87
CA VAL A 112 -0.56 6.19 8.65
C VAL A 112 -0.98 7.65 8.60
N VAL A 113 -1.73 8.04 7.57
CA VAL A 113 -2.50 9.27 7.55
C VAL A 113 -3.92 8.93 8.01
N SER A 114 -4.30 9.35 9.21
CA SER A 114 -5.60 8.96 9.77
C SER A 114 -6.78 9.69 9.11
N ALA A 115 -7.97 9.10 9.22
CA ALA A 115 -9.22 9.74 8.77
C ALA A 115 -9.42 11.15 9.36
N HIS A 116 -8.97 11.39 10.60
CA HIS A 116 -9.03 12.71 11.22
C HIS A 116 -8.20 13.77 10.48
N VAL A 117 -7.06 13.39 9.89
CA VAL A 117 -6.26 14.30 9.04
C VAL A 117 -6.98 14.57 7.72
N PHE A 118 -7.65 13.58 7.14
CA PHE A 118 -8.48 13.76 5.94
C PHE A 118 -9.64 14.74 6.19
N GLU A 119 -10.29 14.69 7.36
CA GLU A 119 -11.36 15.62 7.75
C GLU A 119 -10.87 17.08 7.81
N GLN A 120 -9.58 17.31 8.05
CA GLN A 120 -8.96 18.64 8.07
C GLN A 120 -8.62 19.16 6.65
N GLY A 121 -8.81 18.35 5.61
CA GLY A 121 -8.67 18.75 4.21
C GLY A 121 -7.29 18.47 3.60
N VAL A 122 -7.16 18.84 2.32
CA VAL A 122 -6.02 18.46 1.47
C VAL A 122 -4.68 18.97 1.99
N ASP A 123 -4.64 20.18 2.53
CA ASP A 123 -3.38 20.75 3.02
C ASP A 123 -2.87 20.07 4.29
N ALA A 124 -3.78 19.65 5.19
CA ALA A 124 -3.42 18.83 6.34
C ALA A 124 -2.87 17.46 5.92
N VAL A 125 -3.48 16.81 4.93
CA VAL A 125 -2.99 15.54 4.37
C VAL A 125 -1.60 15.72 3.76
N ARG A 126 -1.36 16.79 2.98
CA ARG A 126 -0.04 17.07 2.39
C ARG A 126 1.02 17.30 3.46
N GLN A 127 0.70 18.08 4.50
CA GLN A 127 1.61 18.34 5.61
C GLN A 127 1.96 17.04 6.35
N GLU A 128 0.98 16.18 6.59
CA GLU A 128 1.21 14.90 7.26
C GLU A 128 2.07 13.95 6.42
N LEU A 129 1.82 13.85 5.11
CA LEU A 129 2.68 13.07 4.21
C LEU A 129 4.12 13.60 4.21
N ALA A 130 4.30 14.93 4.17
CA ALA A 130 5.63 15.55 4.24
C ALA A 130 6.32 15.27 5.58
N ARG A 131 5.59 15.33 6.70
CA ARG A 131 6.11 15.00 8.04
C ARG A 131 6.58 13.55 8.10
N LEU A 132 5.76 12.60 7.63
CA LEU A 132 6.12 11.18 7.58
C LEU A 132 7.38 10.95 6.73
N GLN A 133 7.49 11.61 5.58
CA GLN A 133 8.69 11.53 4.75
C GLN A 133 9.93 12.07 5.48
N GLN A 134 9.82 13.22 6.17
CA GLN A 134 10.91 13.81 6.95
C GLN A 134 11.36 12.92 8.12
N GLU A 135 10.45 12.14 8.70
CA GLU A 135 10.72 11.17 9.76
C GLU A 135 11.31 9.83 9.25
N GLY A 136 11.53 9.72 7.94
CA GLY A 136 12.15 8.55 7.32
C GLY A 136 11.19 7.39 7.08
N TYR A 137 9.87 7.63 7.08
CA TYR A 137 8.94 6.64 6.54
C TYR A 137 9.08 6.60 5.02
N ARG A 138 9.05 5.39 4.46
CA ARG A 138 9.12 5.17 3.02
C ARG A 138 7.72 5.07 2.40
N TYR A 139 6.73 4.75 3.22
CA TYR A 139 5.35 4.60 2.80
C TYR A 139 4.37 5.21 3.81
N ALA A 140 3.18 5.54 3.35
CA ALA A 140 2.05 5.84 4.23
C ALA A 140 0.78 5.10 3.78
N VAL A 141 0.05 4.54 4.73
CA VAL A 141 -1.32 4.06 4.53
C VAL A 141 -2.28 5.23 4.65
N LEU A 142 -3.23 5.30 3.72
CA LEU A 142 -4.34 6.26 3.69
C LEU A 142 -5.64 5.58 4.08
#